data_AF-A0A2N1MLW1-F1
#
_entry.id   AF-A0A2N1MLW1-F1
#
_cell.length_a   1.000
_cell.length_b   1.000
_cell.length_c   1.000
_cell.angle_alpha   90.00
_cell.angle_beta   90.00
_cell.angle_gamma   90.00
#
_symmetry.space_group_name_H-M   'P 1'
#
loop_
_entity.id
_entity.type
_entity.pdbx_description
1 polymer ?
#
loop_
_entity_poly.entity_id
_entity_poly.type
_entity_poly.pdbx_seq_one_letter_code
_entity_poly.pdbx_strand_id
1 'polypeptide(L)'
;MYTGQVKDVLTDLEEWIDLLYGSSRFIIPFLIQKCEKSISKYVNNDNVEEITKIATDCGAEQLLRYCQKLESKHRDALYLLDI
;
A
#
# COMPACT_ATOMS: atom_id res chain seq x y z
N MET A 1 27.73 -8.62 -6.24
CA MET A 1 26.89 -9.70 -5.70
C MET A 1 25.56 -9.09 -5.27
N TYR A 2 24.46 -9.43 -5.96
CA TYR A 2 23.09 -9.03 -5.57
C TYR A 2 22.73 -9.81 -4.31
N THR A 3 22.64 -9.16 -3.15
CA THR A 3 22.47 -9.86 -1.86
C THR A 3 21.06 -10.36 -1.59
N GLY A 4 20.07 -10.13 -2.45
CA GLY A 4 18.68 -10.60 -2.25
C GLY A 4 18.03 -10.10 -0.94
N GLN A 5 18.71 -9.21 -0.22
CA GLN A 5 18.31 -8.65 1.06
C GLN A 5 17.98 -7.19 0.81
N VAL A 6 16.69 -6.88 0.70
CA VAL A 6 16.21 -5.52 0.94
C VAL A 6 16.47 -5.27 2.42
N LYS A 7 17.58 -4.59 2.71
CA LYS A 7 17.91 -4.07 4.03
C LYS A 7 16.63 -3.47 4.63
N ASP A 8 16.26 -3.93 5.82
CA ASP A 8 15.17 -3.43 6.66
C ASP A 8 15.47 -1.99 7.15
N VAL A 9 15.65 -1.06 6.20
CA VAL A 9 16.15 0.30 6.45
C VAL A 9 15.18 1.37 5.93
N LEU A 10 14.12 0.98 5.22
CA LEU A 10 13.09 1.94 4.83
C LEU A 10 12.18 2.20 6.03
N THR A 11 12.28 3.42 6.57
CA THR A 11 11.58 3.82 7.80
C THR A 11 10.37 4.70 7.47
N ASP A 12 10.41 5.34 6.30
CA ASP A 12 9.43 6.32 5.86
C ASP A 12 8.49 5.77 4.77
N LEU A 13 7.24 6.22 4.83
CA LEU A 13 6.21 5.85 3.85
C LEU A 13 6.63 6.23 2.42
N GLU A 14 7.23 7.41 2.25
CA GLU A 14 7.69 7.90 0.95
C GLU A 14 8.73 6.96 0.33
N GLU A 15 9.68 6.45 1.12
CA GLU A 15 10.69 5.50 0.64
C GLU A 15 10.06 4.17 0.19
N TRP A 16 9.01 3.71 0.88
CA TRP A 16 8.26 2.53 0.48
C TRP A 16 7.45 2.75 -0.80
N ILE A 17 6.92 3.96 -1.00
CA ILE A 17 6.22 4.35 -2.23
C ILE A 17 7.19 4.39 -3.41
N ASP A 18 8.36 5.02 -3.24
CA ASP A 18 9.40 5.06 -4.26
C ASP A 18 9.91 3.65 -4.62
N LEU A 19 10.09 2.80 -3.61
CA LEU A 19 10.44 1.41 -3.83
C LEU A 19 9.33 0.65 -4.56
N LEU A 20 8.05 0.91 -4.24
CA LEU A 20 6.91 0.29 -4.94
C LEU A 20 6.88 0.70 -6.41
N TYR A 21 7.07 1.99 -6.72
CA TYR A 21 7.17 2.48 -8.09
C TYR A 21 8.33 1.82 -8.85
N GLY A 22 9.52 1.77 -8.23
CA GLY A 22 10.67 1.09 -8.82
C GLY A 22 10.40 -0.40 -9.06
N SER A 23 9.83 -1.08 -8.07
CA SER A 23 9.54 -2.52 -8.12
C SER A 23 8.48 -2.87 -9.15
N SER A 24 7.46 -2.02 -9.29
CA SER A 24 6.41 -2.15 -10.30
C SER A 24 7.00 -2.01 -11.71
N ARG A 25 7.87 -1.01 -11.93
CA ARG A 25 8.54 -0.80 -13.22
C ARG A 25 9.38 -1.99 -13.69
N PHE A 26 10.03 -2.69 -12.76
CA PHE A 26 10.83 -3.88 -13.06
C PHE A 26 10.04 -5.19 -12.91
N ILE A 27 8.74 -5.12 -12.57
CA ILE A 27 7.84 -6.25 -12.35
C ILE A 27 8.52 -7.28 -11.42
N ILE A 28 9.01 -6.82 -10.26
CA ILE A 28 9.65 -7.69 -9.27
C ILE A 28 8.60 -8.04 -8.20
N PRO A 29 7.88 -9.18 -8.32
CA PRO A 29 6.66 -9.41 -7.54
C PRO A 29 6.95 -9.55 -6.05
N PHE A 30 8.11 -10.09 -5.70
CA PHE A 30 8.57 -10.22 -4.32
C PHE A 30 8.73 -8.86 -3.62
N LEU A 31 9.26 -7.85 -4.34
CA LEU A 31 9.43 -6.52 -3.78
C LEU A 31 8.10 -5.79 -3.68
N ILE A 32 7.23 -5.93 -4.68
CA ILE A 32 5.87 -5.38 -4.66
C ILE A 32 5.15 -5.87 -3.40
N GLN A 33 5.10 -7.19 -3.16
CA GLN A 33 4.45 -7.74 -1.96
C GLN A 33 5.08 -7.24 -0.64
N LYS A 34 6.41 -7.06 -0.59
CA LYS A 34 7.08 -6.50 0.59
C LYS A 34 6.63 -5.05 0.82
N CYS A 35 6.55 -4.25 -0.25
CA CYS A 35 6.07 -2.87 -0.18
C CYS A 35 4.59 -2.80 0.24
N GLU A 36 3.71 -3.62 -0.35
CA GLU A 36 2.29 -3.69 0.02
C GLU A 36 2.10 -3.95 1.52
N LYS A 37 2.84 -4.91 2.06
CA LYS A 37 2.78 -5.27 3.48
C LYS A 37 3.34 -4.18 4.40
N SER A 38 4.35 -3.44 3.96
CA SER A 38 4.87 -2.30 4.73
C SER A 38 3.90 -1.12 4.68
N ILE A 39 3.48 -0.70 3.48
CA ILE A 39 2.60 0.46 3.26
C ILE A 39 1.27 0.29 3.99
N SER A 40 0.67 -0.91 3.96
CA SER A 40 -0.58 -1.20 4.67
C SER A 40 -0.56 -0.88 6.17
N LYS A 41 0.63 -0.82 6.82
CA LYS A 41 0.76 -0.42 8.23
C LYS A 41 0.66 1.10 8.44
N TYR A 42 0.91 1.88 7.40
CA TYR A 42 0.87 3.34 7.41
C TYR A 42 -0.45 3.89 6.84
N VAL A 43 -1.30 3.03 6.27
CA VAL A 43 -2.61 3.43 5.74
C VAL A 43 -3.52 3.88 6.89
N ASN A 44 -4.02 5.11 6.78
CA ASN A 44 -4.98 5.78 7.65
C ASN A 44 -6.11 6.36 6.79
N ASN A 45 -7.21 6.78 7.43
CA ASN A 45 -8.36 7.33 6.69
C ASN A 45 -8.01 8.60 5.89
N ASP A 46 -7.03 9.38 6.33
CA ASP A 46 -6.61 10.60 5.63
C ASP A 46 -5.78 10.32 4.36
N ASN A 47 -5.01 9.24 4.34
CA ASN A 47 -4.08 8.92 3.23
C ASN A 47 -4.55 7.76 2.35
N VAL A 48 -5.64 7.08 2.70
CA VAL A 48 -6.15 5.91 1.99
C VAL A 48 -6.45 6.21 0.52
N GLU A 49 -6.98 7.41 0.22
CA GLU A 49 -7.30 7.81 -1.16
C GLU A 49 -6.03 7.92 -2.02
N GLU A 50 -4.99 8.55 -1.49
CA GLU A 50 -3.71 8.72 -2.18
C GLU A 50 -3.02 7.37 -2.38
N ILE A 51 -2.98 6.53 -1.33
CA ILE A 51 -2.38 5.20 -1.41
C ILE A 51 -3.15 4.30 -2.38
N THR A 52 -4.46 4.47 -2.52
CA THR A 52 -5.27 3.72 -3.49
C THR A 52 -4.88 4.09 -4.93
N LYS A 53 -4.64 5.38 -5.21
CA LYS A 53 -4.15 5.83 -6.52
C LYS A 53 -2.79 5.20 -6.82
N ILE A 54 -1.85 5.30 -5.90
CA ILE A 54 -0.50 4.70 -6.03
C ILE A 54 -0.59 3.18 -6.26
N ALA A 55 -1.44 2.49 -5.51
CA ALA A 55 -1.62 1.04 -5.66
C ALA A 55 -2.21 0.67 -7.03
N THR A 56 -3.11 1.49 -7.56
CA THR A 56 -3.70 1.33 -8.89
C THR A 56 -2.63 1.50 -9.98
N ASP A 57 -1.83 2.57 -9.91
CA ASP A 57 -0.74 2.84 -10.85
C ASP A 57 0.35 1.77 -10.80
N CYS A 58 0.69 1.26 -9.62
CA CYS A 58 1.73 0.26 -9.44
C CYS A 58 1.28 -1.18 -9.70
N GLY A 59 -0.02 -1.43 -9.93
CA GLY A 59 -0.57 -2.79 -10.04
C GLY A 59 -0.49 -3.59 -8.73
N ALA A 60 -0.52 -2.91 -7.59
CA ALA A 60 -0.42 -3.49 -6.26
C ALA A 60 -1.78 -3.98 -5.76
N GLU A 61 -2.23 -5.14 -6.26
CA GLU A 61 -3.56 -5.69 -6.03
C GLU A 61 -3.89 -5.96 -4.55
N GLN A 62 -2.91 -6.38 -3.72
CA GLN A 62 -3.18 -6.69 -2.32
C GLN A 62 -3.40 -5.41 -1.52
N LEU A 63 -2.59 -4.40 -1.79
CA LEU A 63 -2.74 -3.08 -1.17
C LEU A 63 -4.05 -2.41 -1.58
N LEU A 64 -4.41 -2.50 -2.86
CA LEU A 64 -5.66 -1.95 -3.38
C LEU A 64 -6.90 -2.58 -2.71
N ARG A 65 -6.92 -3.91 -2.57
CA ARG A 65 -7.99 -4.62 -1.83
C ARG A 65 -8.04 -4.22 -0.36
N TYR A 66 -6.88 -3.97 0.25
CA TYR A 66 -6.79 -3.53 1.64
C TYR A 66 -7.41 -2.13 1.82
N CYS A 67 -7.05 -1.18 0.95
CA CYS A 67 -7.61 0.17 0.94
C CYS A 67 -9.13 0.16 0.72
N GLN A 68 -9.62 -0.58 -0.27
CA GLN A 68 -11.06 -0.72 -0.54
C GLN A 68 -11.84 -1.28 0.68
N LYS A 69 -11.24 -2.24 1.40
CA LYS A 69 -11.85 -2.80 2.61
C LYS A 69 -11.91 -1.79 3.75
N LEU A 70 -10.90 -0.94 3.89
CA LEU A 70 -10.89 0.16 4.86
C LEU A 70 -11.98 1.19 4.54
N GLU A 71 -12.09 1.60 3.27
CA GLU A 71 -13.13 2.54 2.82
C GLU A 71 -14.55 1.96 2.97
N SER A 72 -14.74 0.67 2.67
CA SER A 72 -16.05 0.02 2.86
C SER A 72 -16.46 0.02 4.32
N LYS A 73 -15.56 -0.36 5.24
CA LYS A 73 -15.82 -0.32 6.68
C LYS A 73 -16.20 1.08 7.17
N HIS A 74 -15.58 2.11 6.61
CA HIS A 74 -15.90 3.49 6.97
C HIS A 74 -17.32 3.87 6.53
N ARG A 75 -17.73 3.46 5.32
CA ARG A 75 -19.10 3.62 4.83
C ARG A 75 -20.11 2.86 5.70
N ASP A 76 -19.84 1.60 6.02
CA ASP A 76 -20.70 0.78 6.88
C ASP A 76 -20.86 1.38 8.30
N ALA A 77 -19.81 1.99 8.86
CA ALA A 77 -19.86 2.68 10.14
C ALA A 77 -20.69 3.98 10.08
N LEU A 78 -20.66 4.69 8.95
CA LEU A 78 -21.47 5.90 8.74
C LEU A 78 -22.97 5.55 8.69
N TYR A 79 -23.35 4.45 8.02
CA TYR A 79 -24.74 3.97 7.98
C TYR A 79 -25.29 3.52 9.35
N LEU A 80 -24.42 3.12 10.30
CA LEU A 80 -24.82 2.74 11.65
C LEU A 80 -25.00 3.94 12.60
N LEU A 81 -24.54 5.14 12.22
CA LEU A 81 -24.70 6.37 12.99
C LEU A 81 -25.94 7.19 12.56
N ASP A 82 -26.62 6.79 11.48
CA ASP A 82 -27.81 7.44 10.92
C ASP A 82 -29.15 6.80 11.39
N ILE A 83 -29.16 6.07 12.52
CA ILE A 83 -30.35 5.46 13.15
C ILE A 83 -30.43 5.84 14.62
#